data_AF-A0A170ZH97-F1
#
_entry.id   AF-A0A170ZH97-F1
#
_cell.length_a   1.000
_cell.length_b   1.000
_cell.length_c   1.000
_cell.angle_alpha   90.00
_cell.angle_beta   90.00
_cell.angle_gamma   90.00
#
_symmetry.space_group_name_H-M   'P 1'
#
loop_
_entity.id
_entity.type
_entity.pdbx_description
1 polymer ?
#
loop_
_entity_poly.entity_id
_entity_poly.type
_entity_poly.pdbx_seq_one_letter_code
_entity_poly.pdbx_strand_id
1 'polypeptide(L)'
;PKVHMGACFSKVFNGCPLRIHCTASWIHPETRDQHILIGAEEGIYDLNLNELHETAMDQLYPRRTVWLYVIKDVLMSLSGKTPQLYRHDLPALHSKQSHRFSLHMNRIPERLVPRKFALTTRVPDTKGCTRCCVGRNP
;
A
#
# COMPACT_ATOMS: atom_id res chain seq x y z
N PRO A 1 29.09 3.85 0.91
CA PRO A 1 28.75 4.28 2.30
C PRO A 1 27.54 3.51 2.82
N LYS A 2 27.72 2.60 3.79
CA LYS A 2 26.62 1.93 4.51
C LYS A 2 26.00 2.93 5.47
N VAL A 3 25.00 3.68 5.02
CA VAL A 3 24.16 4.46 5.93
C VAL A 3 23.35 3.50 6.80
N HIS A 4 23.36 3.74 8.12
CA HIS A 4 22.47 3.02 9.03
C HIS A 4 21.03 3.32 8.61
N MET A 5 20.32 2.28 8.16
CA MET A 5 18.92 2.32 7.73
C MET A 5 18.03 3.15 8.68
N GLY A 6 18.35 3.17 9.97
CA GLY A 6 17.67 3.98 11.00
C GLY A 6 17.72 5.51 10.81
N ALA A 7 18.80 6.08 10.25
CA ALA A 7 18.90 7.53 10.05
C ALA A 7 17.94 8.04 8.97
N CYS A 8 17.70 7.24 7.92
CA CYS A 8 16.76 7.58 6.84
C CYS A 8 15.31 7.49 7.30
N PHE A 9 14.95 6.47 8.09
CA PHE A 9 13.61 6.38 8.68
C PHE A 9 13.31 7.54 9.63
N SER A 10 14.27 7.95 10.45
CA SER A 10 14.10 9.14 11.29
C SER A 10 13.81 10.39 10.45
N LYS A 11 14.39 10.54 9.25
CA LYS A 11 14.09 11.71 8.40
C LYS A 11 12.66 11.71 7.86
N VAL A 12 12.12 10.53 7.53
CA VAL A 12 10.76 10.39 6.97
C VAL A 12 9.68 10.44 8.06
N PHE A 13 9.96 9.85 9.23
CA PHE A 13 8.95 9.67 10.29
C PHE A 13 9.06 10.65 11.45
N ASN A 14 10.15 11.42 11.58
CA ASN A 14 10.26 12.43 12.64
C ASN A 14 9.22 13.54 12.42
N GLY A 15 8.26 13.65 13.34
CA GLY A 15 7.12 14.56 13.22
C GLY A 15 6.05 14.11 12.23
N CYS A 16 6.13 12.89 11.69
CA CYS A 16 5.10 12.36 10.80
C CYS A 16 3.79 12.15 11.60
N PRO A 17 2.67 12.78 11.19
CA PRO A 17 1.42 12.71 11.94
C PRO A 17 0.70 11.37 11.79
N LEU A 18 1.18 10.49 10.89
CA LEU A 18 0.52 9.23 10.59
C LEU A 18 0.53 8.29 11.78
N ARG A 19 -0.65 7.79 12.14
CA ARG A 19 -0.75 6.72 13.15
C ARG A 19 -0.58 5.37 12.47
N ILE A 20 0.65 4.87 12.48
CA ILE A 20 1.04 3.59 11.86
C ILE A 20 0.53 2.42 12.68
N HIS A 21 -0.08 1.44 12.01
CA HIS A 21 -0.58 0.19 12.61
C HIS A 21 0.23 -1.03 12.17
N CYS A 22 0.71 -1.06 10.93
CA CYS A 22 1.39 -2.21 10.36
C CYS A 22 2.29 -1.80 9.18
N THR A 23 3.24 -2.67 8.83
CA THR A 23 4.12 -2.48 7.68
C THR A 23 4.33 -3.80 6.93
N ALA A 24 4.70 -3.72 5.65
CA ALA A 24 5.12 -4.84 4.82
C ALA A 24 6.21 -4.37 3.84
N SER A 25 7.03 -5.30 3.33
CA SER A 25 8.06 -4.97 2.32
C SER A 25 7.67 -5.46 0.93
N TRP A 26 7.77 -4.54 -0.04
CA TRP A 26 7.71 -4.66 -1.50
C TRP A 26 9.08 -4.88 -2.16
N ILE A 27 9.24 -5.73 -3.18
CA ILE A 27 10.30 -5.52 -4.19
C ILE A 27 9.62 -5.44 -5.55
N HIS A 28 9.74 -4.29 -6.21
CA HIS A 28 9.12 -4.08 -7.51
C HIS A 28 9.69 -5.11 -8.52
N PRO A 29 8.86 -5.88 -9.24
CA PRO A 29 9.33 -6.99 -10.06
C PRO A 29 10.21 -6.54 -11.23
N GLU A 30 9.91 -5.38 -11.81
CA GLU A 30 10.66 -4.82 -12.96
C GLU A 30 11.88 -4.00 -12.54
N THR A 31 11.67 -2.89 -11.81
CA THR A 31 12.77 -1.98 -11.40
C THR A 31 13.68 -2.56 -10.32
N ARG A 32 13.22 -3.60 -9.60
CA ARG A 32 13.87 -4.16 -8.40
C ARG A 32 13.94 -3.19 -7.23
N ASP A 33 13.13 -2.13 -7.26
CA ASP A 33 13.09 -1.17 -6.16
C ASP A 33 12.56 -1.79 -4.88
N GLN A 34 13.13 -1.37 -3.75
CA GLN A 34 12.71 -1.86 -2.45
C GLN A 34 11.71 -0.87 -1.85
N HIS A 35 10.52 -1.35 -1.52
CA HIS A 35 9.44 -0.53 -1.00
C HIS A 35 9.07 -0.96 0.42
N ILE A 36 8.73 0.01 1.26
CA ILE A 36 8.07 -0.23 2.55
C ILE A 36 6.65 0.28 2.46
N LEU A 37 5.70 -0.65 2.52
CA LEU A 37 4.28 -0.38 2.54
C LEU A 37 3.84 -0.18 3.99
N ILE A 38 3.12 0.91 4.27
CA ILE A 38 2.77 1.34 5.62
C ILE A 38 1.25 1.43 5.72
N GLY A 39 0.65 0.62 6.60
CA GLY A 39 -0.76 0.71 6.94
C GLY A 39 -0.95 1.60 8.16
N ALA A 40 -1.71 2.68 7.99
CA ALA A 40 -1.96 3.71 8.98
C ALA A 40 -3.46 4.01 9.14
N GLU A 41 -3.80 4.93 10.04
CA GLU A 41 -5.17 5.38 10.25
C GLU A 41 -5.77 6.05 9.00
N GLU A 42 -4.92 6.76 8.27
CA GLU A 42 -5.28 7.59 7.12
C GLU A 42 -5.29 6.78 5.81
N GLY A 43 -4.53 5.68 5.74
CA GLY A 43 -4.39 4.93 4.50
C GLY A 43 -3.26 3.92 4.49
N ILE A 44 -3.03 3.39 3.29
CA ILE A 44 -1.83 2.66 2.90
C ILE A 44 -0.93 3.64 2.18
N TYR A 45 0.32 3.73 2.63
CA TYR A 45 1.36 4.56 2.04
C TYR A 45 2.50 3.68 1.52
N ASP A 46 3.16 4.16 0.47
CA ASP A 46 4.38 3.59 -0.07
C ASP A 46 5.57 4.49 0.25
N LEU A 47 6.71 3.85 0.53
CA LEU A 47 8.00 4.48 0.68
C LEU A 47 9.02 3.72 -0.16
N ASN A 48 9.45 4.29 -1.27
CA ASN A 48 10.55 3.77 -2.08
C ASN A 48 11.89 4.03 -1.37
N LEU A 49 12.58 2.96 -0.98
CA LEU A 49 13.86 3.03 -0.27
C LEU A 49 15.03 3.45 -1.18
N ASN A 50 14.87 3.38 -2.50
CA ASN A 50 15.88 3.85 -3.44
C ASN A 50 15.77 5.36 -3.72
N GLU A 51 14.62 5.97 -3.41
CA GLU A 51 14.33 7.39 -3.61
C GLU A 51 14.19 8.17 -2.28
N LEU A 52 14.86 7.71 -1.22
CA LEU A 52 14.79 8.33 0.12
C LEU A 52 15.18 9.81 0.18
N HIS A 53 15.85 10.33 -0.84
CA HIS A 53 16.20 11.74 -0.94
C HIS A 53 14.99 12.65 -1.15
N GLU A 54 13.89 12.12 -1.70
CA GLU A 54 12.66 12.88 -1.98
C GLU A 54 11.82 13.12 -0.72
N THR A 55 12.05 12.37 0.36
CA THR A 55 11.36 12.52 1.66
C THR A 55 9.83 12.54 1.58
N ALA A 56 9.27 11.91 0.56
CA ALA A 56 7.83 11.84 0.34
C ALA A 56 7.34 10.40 0.50
N MET A 57 6.11 10.24 1.00
CA MET A 57 5.40 8.98 1.01
C MET A 57 4.16 9.11 0.11
N ASP A 58 3.94 8.11 -0.73
CA ASP A 58 2.82 8.10 -1.66
C ASP A 58 1.63 7.37 -1.09
N GLN A 59 0.47 8.03 -1.02
CA GLN A 59 -0.76 7.37 -0.55
C GLN A 59 -1.32 6.46 -1.66
N LEU A 60 -1.26 5.14 -1.46
CA LEU A 60 -1.81 4.13 -2.37
C LEU A 60 -3.30 3.89 -2.17
N TYR A 61 -3.76 3.91 -0.91
CA TYR A 61 -5.16 3.58 -0.58
C TYR A 61 -5.67 4.39 0.61
N PRO A 62 -6.67 5.28 0.44
CA PRO A 62 -7.11 6.20 1.50
C PRO A 62 -8.14 5.57 2.43
N ARG A 63 -7.80 4.45 3.06
CA ARG A 63 -8.61 3.83 4.12
C ARG A 63 -7.73 3.34 5.24
N ARG A 64 -8.19 3.58 6.48
CA ARG A 64 -7.63 2.99 7.71
C ARG A 64 -7.27 1.53 7.48
N THR A 65 -6.02 1.18 7.69
CA THR A 65 -5.50 -0.17 7.43
C THR A 65 -4.71 -0.64 8.64
N VAL A 66 -5.11 -1.81 9.17
CA VAL A 66 -4.55 -2.37 10.42
C VAL A 66 -3.75 -3.64 10.23
N TRP A 67 -3.78 -4.19 9.02
CA TRP A 67 -3.01 -5.36 8.68
C TRP A 67 -2.66 -5.31 7.19
N LEU A 68 -1.42 -5.68 6.88
CA LEU A 68 -0.88 -5.80 5.54
C LEU A 68 -0.16 -7.13 5.39
N TYR A 69 -0.23 -7.70 4.20
CA TYR A 69 0.60 -8.83 3.82
C TYR A 69 0.83 -8.84 2.31
N VAL A 70 2.06 -9.14 1.89
CA VAL A 70 2.42 -9.19 0.47
C VAL A 70 2.62 -10.64 0.04
N ILE A 71 1.99 -11.01 -1.07
CA ILE A 71 2.18 -12.30 -1.75
C ILE A 71 2.58 -11.99 -3.19
N LYS A 72 3.86 -12.20 -3.52
CA LYS A 72 4.45 -11.74 -4.80
C LYS A 72 4.15 -10.24 -5.00
N ASP A 73 3.39 -9.90 -6.03
CA ASP A 73 3.04 -8.53 -6.43
C ASP A 73 1.63 -8.12 -6.00
N VAL A 74 1.06 -8.86 -5.05
CA VAL A 74 -0.28 -8.61 -4.51
C VAL A 74 -0.16 -8.22 -3.05
N LEU A 75 -0.66 -7.02 -2.73
CA LEU A 75 -0.85 -6.60 -1.35
C LEU A 75 -2.26 -6.98 -0.88
N MET A 76 -2.32 -7.74 0.20
CA MET A 76 -3.53 -8.02 0.96
C MET A 76 -3.61 -7.05 2.13
N SER A 77 -4.79 -6.49 2.39
CA SER A 77 -4.97 -5.54 3.49
C SER A 77 -6.30 -5.75 4.22
N LEU A 78 -6.30 -5.51 5.54
CA LEU A 78 -7.52 -5.40 6.32
C LEU A 78 -7.82 -3.91 6.56
N SER A 79 -8.80 -3.38 5.83
CA SER A 79 -9.02 -1.94 5.73
C SER A 79 -10.47 -1.51 5.92
N GLY A 80 -10.67 -0.26 6.37
CA GLY A 80 -11.97 0.39 6.54
C GLY A 80 -12.46 0.48 7.99
N LYS A 81 -13.53 1.27 8.20
CA LYS A 81 -14.17 1.46 9.52
C LYS A 81 -14.85 0.18 10.01
N THR A 82 -15.54 -0.51 9.12
CA THR A 82 -15.90 -1.93 9.29
C THR A 82 -14.87 -2.71 8.50
N PRO A 83 -13.85 -3.30 9.15
CA PRO A 83 -12.71 -3.81 8.41
C PRO A 83 -13.13 -4.97 7.50
N GLN A 84 -12.54 -5.01 6.32
CA GLN A 84 -12.77 -6.01 5.30
C GLN A 84 -11.45 -6.30 4.59
N LEU A 85 -11.29 -7.51 4.06
CA LEU A 85 -10.09 -7.88 3.34
C LEU A 85 -10.14 -7.31 1.91
N TYR A 86 -9.05 -6.70 1.49
CA TYR A 86 -8.84 -6.19 0.15
C TYR A 86 -7.62 -6.82 -0.49
N ARG A 87 -7.68 -6.94 -1.81
CA ARG A 87 -6.57 -7.32 -2.70
C ARG A 87 -6.20 -6.11 -3.53
N HIS A 88 -4.92 -5.77 -3.54
CA HIS A 88 -4.33 -4.67 -4.30
C HIS A 88 -3.28 -5.22 -5.27
N ASP A 89 -3.33 -4.77 -6.52
CA ASP A 89 -2.28 -5.04 -7.52
C ASP A 89 -1.18 -3.99 -7.38
N LEU A 90 -0.02 -4.37 -6.85
CA LEU A 90 1.05 -3.42 -6.52
C LEU A 90 1.64 -2.76 -7.78
N PRO A 91 2.09 -3.49 -8.82
CA PRO A 91 2.60 -2.86 -10.04
C PRO A 91 1.60 -1.89 -10.67
N ALA A 92 0.32 -2.26 -10.73
CA ALA A 92 -0.70 -1.42 -11.35
C ALA A 92 -1.09 -0.20 -10.49
N LEU A 93 -0.92 -0.25 -9.16
CA LEU A 93 -1.07 0.92 -8.29
C LEU A 93 0.06 1.93 -8.47
N HIS A 94 1.30 1.46 -8.64
CA HIS A 94 2.47 2.32 -8.83
C HIS A 94 2.51 2.94 -10.24
N SER A 95 2.08 2.21 -11.28
CA SER A 95 2.07 2.74 -12.66
C SER A 95 1.08 3.90 -12.87
N LYS A 96 -0.05 3.93 -12.17
CA LYS A 96 -0.98 5.07 -12.25
C LYS A 96 -0.45 6.35 -11.60
N GLN A 97 0.50 6.26 -10.67
CA GLN A 97 1.09 7.44 -10.04
C GLN A 97 2.13 8.13 -10.94
N SER A 98 2.77 7.40 -11.85
CA SER A 98 3.70 7.98 -12.83
C SER A 98 3.03 8.94 -13.83
N HIS A 99 1.69 8.99 -13.89
CA HIS A 99 0.91 9.87 -14.76
C HIS A 99 0.20 11.02 -14.02
N ARG A 100 0.71 11.49 -12.86
CA ARG A 100 0.14 12.66 -12.15
C ARG A 100 0.15 13.97 -12.96
N PHE A 101 0.77 14.01 -14.14
CA PHE A 101 0.74 15.16 -15.05
C PHE A 101 -0.22 15.07 -16.25
N SER A 102 -1.02 14.00 -16.40
CA SER A 102 -2.00 13.97 -17.49
C SER A 102 -3.42 13.76 -16.98
N LEU A 103 -4.15 14.86 -16.97
CA LEU A 103 -5.59 14.97 -17.14
C LEU A 103 -6.44 14.58 -15.93
N HIS A 104 -7.31 15.53 -15.55
CA HIS A 104 -8.52 15.32 -14.78
C HIS A 104 -9.43 14.31 -15.51
N MET A 105 -9.08 13.03 -15.46
CA MET A 105 -9.98 11.98 -15.94
C MET A 105 -10.99 11.76 -14.81
N ASN A 106 -12.22 12.24 -15.05
CA ASN A 106 -13.38 12.00 -14.21
C ASN A 106 -13.32 10.57 -13.67
N ARG A 107 -13.16 10.42 -12.34
CA ARG A 107 -13.03 9.13 -11.66
C ARG A 107 -14.25 8.28 -12.03
N ILE A 108 -14.09 7.36 -12.99
CA ILE A 108 -15.09 6.30 -13.21
C ILE A 108 -15.23 5.60 -11.85
N PRO A 109 -16.43 5.58 -11.24
CA PRO A 109 -16.63 4.93 -9.96
C PRO A 109 -16.08 3.51 -10.02
N GLU A 110 -15.31 3.09 -9.01
CA GLU A 110 -14.75 1.71 -8.97
C GLU A 110 -15.80 0.62 -9.21
N ARG A 111 -17.08 0.91 -8.93
CA ARG A 111 -18.21 0.02 -9.18
C ARG A 111 -18.49 -0.26 -10.66
N LEU A 112 -18.06 0.61 -11.57
CA LEU A 112 -18.27 0.48 -13.02
C LEU A 112 -17.07 -0.16 -13.74
N VAL A 113 -15.92 -0.27 -13.07
CA VAL A 113 -14.76 -0.96 -13.62
C VAL A 113 -15.01 -2.47 -13.52
N PRO A 114 -14.95 -3.24 -14.63
CA PRO A 114 -15.04 -4.69 -14.55
C PRO A 114 -13.99 -5.21 -13.57
N ARG A 115 -14.36 -6.12 -12.66
CA ARG A 115 -13.48 -6.60 -11.57
C ARG A 115 -12.10 -7.06 -12.05
N LYS A 116 -11.98 -7.54 -13.30
CA LYS A 116 -10.72 -7.95 -13.93
C LYS A 116 -9.70 -6.81 -14.10
N PHE A 117 -10.15 -5.55 -14.13
CA PHE A 117 -9.30 -4.36 -14.29
C PHE A 117 -9.24 -3.49 -13.02
N ALA A 118 -9.84 -3.95 -11.92
CA ALA A 118 -9.84 -3.21 -10.68
C ALA A 118 -8.50 -3.36 -9.97
N LEU A 119 -7.80 -2.24 -9.78
CA LEU A 119 -6.52 -2.18 -9.05
C LEU A 119 -6.66 -2.65 -7.61
N THR A 120 -7.82 -2.38 -7.02
CA THR A 120 -8.18 -2.78 -5.66
C THR A 120 -9.53 -3.48 -5.71
N THR A 121 -9.60 -4.67 -5.11
CA THR A 121 -10.82 -5.48 -5.07
C THR A 121 -11.10 -5.91 -3.64
N ARG A 122 -12.38 -5.89 -3.26
CA ARG A 122 -12.84 -6.45 -1.98
C ARG A 122 -12.91 -7.95 -2.08
N VAL A 123 -12.42 -8.64 -1.06
CA VAL A 123 -12.66 -10.07 -0.90
C VAL A 123 -14.09 -10.25 -0.36
N PRO A 124 -14.95 -11.01 -1.05
CA PRO A 124 -16.31 -11.31 -0.56
C PRO A 124 -16.29 -11.94 0.83
N ASP A 125 -17.40 -11.79 1.56
CA ASP A 125 -17.65 -12.51 2.82
C ASP A 125 -16.61 -12.31 3.95
N THR A 126 -15.83 -11.22 3.87
CA THR A 126 -14.83 -10.83 4.89
C THR A 126 -15.20 -9.56 5.66
N LYS A 127 -16.41 -9.03 5.47
CA LYS A 127 -16.87 -7.81 6.16
C LYS A 127 -16.96 -8.07 7.66
N GLY A 128 -16.36 -7.20 8.46
CA GLY A 128 -16.29 -7.34 9.91
C GLY A 128 -15.16 -8.24 10.39
N CYS A 129 -14.27 -8.67 9.49
CA CYS A 129 -13.04 -9.34 9.88
C CYS A 129 -12.23 -8.44 10.82
N THR A 130 -11.79 -8.96 11.96
CA THR A 130 -11.06 -8.17 12.97
C THR A 130 -9.58 -8.51 13.01
N ARG A 131 -9.20 -9.70 12.54
CA ARG A 131 -7.83 -10.21 12.53
C ARG A 131 -7.60 -11.10 11.32
N CYS A 132 -6.40 -11.03 10.76
CA CYS A 132 -5.93 -11.92 9.71
C CYS A 132 -4.57 -12.50 10.10
N CYS A 133 -4.29 -13.72 9.68
CA CYS A 133 -2.98 -14.35 9.77
C CYS A 133 -2.70 -15.13 8.49
N VAL A 134 -1.44 -15.48 8.28
CA VAL A 134 -1.01 -16.27 7.12
C VAL A 134 -0.51 -17.61 7.62
N GLY A 135 -1.20 -18.68 7.23
CA GLY A 135 -0.68 -20.03 7.37
C GLY A 135 0.27 -20.33 6.22
N ARG A 136 1.43 -20.92 6.51
CA ARG A 136 2.24 -21.59 5.49
C ARG A 136 1.74 -23.02 5.39
N ASN A 137 1.42 -23.49 4.19
CA ASN A 137 1.22 -24.92 3.99
C ASN A 137 2.61 -25.59 4.13
N PRO A 138 2.78 -26.58 5.02
CA PRO A 138 4.03 -27.32 5.14
C PRO A 138 4.42 -28.04 3.85
#